data_AF-A0A0A8KWQ0-F1
#
_entry.id   AF-A0A0A8KWQ0-F1
#
_cell.length_a   1.000
_cell.length_b   1.000
_cell.length_c   1.000
_cell.angle_alpha   90.00
_cell.angle_beta   90.00
_cell.angle_gamma   90.00
#
_symmetry.space_group_name_H-M   'P 1'
#
loop_
_entity.id
_entity.type
_entity.pdbx_description
1 polymer ?
#
loop_
_entity_poly.entity_id
_entity_poly.type
_entity_poly.pdbx_seq_one_letter_code
_entity_poly.pdbx_strand_id
1 'polypeptide(L)'
;MIHVNRQDELWRTIDGIAETFGMTVYDLARRGSVGLVVVIARNESHLLDGGDKPKFELGQGGVTSDDCSKVVRELMVYFQAEGERFGLPNEPEIEVCSPGVNRELRLPEHFIGAVGERVKVTASSHSPATGESMKATITGRLLAADDKRVQLIDENSKEKAIVEFLLNEVRKARVDFDFGN
;
A
#
# COMPACT_ATOMS: atom_id res chain seq x y z
N MET A 1 10.45 -0.83 11.29
CA MET A 1 9.68 0.38 10.96
C MET A 1 8.32 0.27 11.62
N ILE A 2 7.70 1.39 11.99
CA ILE A 2 6.37 1.42 12.60
C ILE A 2 5.44 2.13 11.64
N HIS A 3 4.47 1.43 11.08
CA HIS A 3 3.52 2.03 10.14
C HIS A 3 2.59 3.00 10.87
N VAL A 4 2.37 4.14 10.23
CA VAL A 4 1.52 5.22 10.73
C VAL A 4 0.08 4.94 10.26
N ASN A 5 -0.89 5.15 11.15
CA ASN A 5 -2.30 4.98 10.81
C ASN A 5 -2.74 6.08 9.83
N ARG A 6 -3.60 5.77 8.87
CA ARG A 6 -4.14 6.75 7.91
C ARG A 6 -4.87 7.92 8.59
N GLN A 7 -5.48 7.67 9.75
CA GLN A 7 -6.16 8.69 10.54
C GLN A 7 -5.18 9.53 11.38
N ASP A 8 -3.90 9.17 11.44
CA ASP A 8 -2.89 9.97 12.13
C ASP A 8 -2.74 11.34 11.46
N GLU A 9 -2.48 12.35 12.26
CA GLU A 9 -2.29 13.71 11.78
C GLU A 9 -1.05 13.84 10.89
N LEU A 10 0.02 13.10 11.20
CA LEU A 10 1.23 13.04 10.38
C LEU A 10 0.90 12.50 8.98
N TRP A 11 0.08 11.45 8.90
CA TRP A 11 -0.35 10.91 7.60
C TRP A 11 -1.09 11.97 6.80
N ARG A 12 -2.15 12.56 7.38
CA ARG A 12 -2.99 13.54 6.67
C ARG A 12 -2.20 14.76 6.19
N THR A 13 -1.22 15.19 6.98
CA THR A 13 -0.32 16.29 6.62
C THR A 13 0.55 15.93 5.42
N ILE A 14 1.21 14.77 5.45
CA ILE A 14 2.05 14.30 4.34
C ILE A 14 1.21 14.05 3.09
N ASP A 15 0.01 13.49 3.24
CA ASP A 15 -0.93 13.24 2.13
C ASP A 15 -1.34 14.55 1.46
N GLY A 16 -1.73 15.57 2.22
CA GLY A 16 -2.05 16.89 1.67
C GLY A 16 -0.89 17.56 0.94
N ILE A 17 0.36 17.38 1.41
CA ILE A 17 1.56 17.85 0.69
C ILE A 17 1.74 17.08 -0.61
N ALA A 18 1.63 15.74 -0.58
CA ALA A 18 1.75 14.89 -1.76
C ALA A 18 0.68 15.21 -2.82
N GLU A 19 -0.55 15.54 -2.41
CA GLU A 19 -1.66 15.92 -3.28
C GLU A 19 -1.36 17.15 -4.15
N THR A 20 -0.55 18.10 -3.65
CA THR A 20 -0.12 19.27 -4.44
C THR A 20 0.70 18.89 -5.67
N PHE A 21 1.25 17.67 -5.70
CA PHE A 21 2.01 17.11 -6.81
C PHE A 21 1.23 16.02 -7.58
N GLY A 22 -0.09 15.90 -7.37
CA GLY A 22 -0.93 14.88 -8.00
C GLY A 22 -0.68 13.45 -7.47
N MET A 23 -0.13 13.34 -6.26
CA MET A 23 0.18 12.08 -5.59
C MET A 23 -0.74 11.87 -4.38
N THR A 24 -0.77 10.64 -3.87
CA THR A 24 -1.37 10.29 -2.58
C THR A 24 -0.42 9.36 -1.83
N VAL A 25 -0.47 9.40 -0.51
CA VAL A 25 0.28 8.47 0.35
C VAL A 25 -0.39 7.08 0.28
N TYR A 26 0.37 6.12 -0.21
CA TYR A 26 0.04 4.70 -0.20
C TYR A 26 0.42 4.05 1.13
N ASP A 27 1.60 4.37 1.67
CA ASP A 27 2.07 3.86 2.95
C ASP A 27 2.95 4.92 3.63
N LEU A 28 2.96 4.91 4.96
CA LEU A 28 3.82 5.75 5.77
C LEU A 28 4.32 4.94 6.95
N ALA A 29 5.63 5.00 7.19
CA ALA A 29 6.22 4.37 8.35
C ALA A 29 7.33 5.22 8.97
N ARG A 30 7.46 5.14 10.30
CA ARG A 30 8.60 5.65 11.03
C ARG A 30 9.76 4.65 10.99
N ARG A 31 10.96 5.12 10.70
CA ARG A 31 12.23 4.38 10.74
C ARG A 31 13.10 4.95 11.86
N GLY A 32 13.18 4.23 12.97
CA GLY A 32 13.85 4.74 14.18
C GLY A 32 13.09 5.93 14.79
N SER A 33 13.82 6.81 15.45
CA SER A 33 13.27 8.00 16.11
C SER A 33 13.12 9.21 15.20
N VAL A 34 13.90 9.29 14.11
CA VAL A 34 14.02 10.50 13.27
C VAL A 34 13.72 10.27 11.79
N GLY A 35 13.47 9.03 11.37
CA GLY A 35 13.27 8.69 9.97
C GLY A 35 11.82 8.46 9.58
N LEU A 36 11.49 8.82 8.34
CA LEU A 36 10.22 8.57 7.67
C LEU A 36 10.46 7.84 6.35
N VAL A 37 9.64 6.82 6.11
CA VAL A 37 9.50 6.17 4.80
C VAL A 37 8.10 6.47 4.31
N VAL A 38 8.00 7.21 3.21
CA VAL A 38 6.76 7.64 2.59
C VAL A 38 6.63 6.95 1.25
N VAL A 39 5.63 6.09 1.11
CA VAL A 39 5.31 5.45 -0.15
C VAL A 39 4.18 6.22 -0.80
N ILE A 40 4.39 6.73 -2.01
CA ILE A 40 3.43 7.54 -2.74
C ILE A 40 2.97 6.84 -4.02
N ALA A 41 1.71 7.05 -4.41
CA ALA A 41 1.14 6.60 -5.67
C ALA A 41 0.50 7.79 -6.40
N ARG A 42 0.40 7.73 -7.73
CA ARG A 42 -0.29 8.77 -8.50
C ARG A 42 -1.79 8.70 -8.25
N ASN A 43 -2.42 9.86 -8.07
CA ASN A 43 -3.87 9.92 -7.86
C ASN A 43 -4.60 9.51 -9.14
N GLU A 44 -5.52 8.54 -9.05
CA GLU A 44 -6.26 8.03 -10.21
C GLU A 44 -7.10 9.11 -10.92
N SER A 45 -7.52 10.15 -10.20
CA SER A 45 -8.26 11.29 -10.76
C SER A 45 -7.43 12.13 -11.75
N HIS A 46 -6.10 12.20 -11.57
CA HIS A 46 -5.19 12.90 -12.48
C HIS A 46 -4.87 12.10 -13.76
N LEU A 47 -5.34 10.85 -13.87
CA LEU A 47 -5.18 10.02 -15.08
C LEU A 47 -6.23 10.31 -16.17
N LEU A 48 -7.19 11.20 -15.89
CA LEU A 48 -8.33 11.49 -16.79
C LEU A 48 -8.12 12.69 -17.71
N ASP A 49 -7.05 13.47 -17.53
CA ASP A 49 -6.73 14.62 -18.39
C ASP A 49 -6.03 14.17 -19.69
N GLY A 50 -6.83 13.67 -20.62
CA GLY A 50 -6.53 13.65 -22.05
C GLY A 50 -5.88 12.39 -22.61
N GLY A 51 -6.66 11.67 -23.44
CA GLY A 51 -6.19 10.89 -24.60
C GLY A 51 -5.09 9.87 -24.40
N ASP A 52 -5.46 8.59 -24.50
CA ASP A 52 -4.65 7.40 -24.20
C ASP A 52 -4.33 7.25 -22.71
N LYS A 53 -4.84 6.18 -22.08
CA LYS A 53 -4.28 5.74 -20.80
C LYS A 53 -2.80 5.46 -21.07
N PRO A 54 -1.84 6.20 -20.48
CA PRO A 54 -0.44 5.80 -20.57
C PRO A 54 -0.36 4.34 -20.14
N LYS A 55 0.27 3.51 -20.98
CA LYS A 55 0.73 2.17 -20.60
C LYS A 55 1.80 2.34 -19.53
N PHE A 56 1.42 2.75 -18.32
CA PHE A 56 2.26 2.53 -17.17
C PHE A 56 2.34 1.02 -17.01
N GLU A 57 3.54 0.48 -17.13
CA GLU A 57 3.78 -0.93 -16.82
C GLU A 57 3.17 -1.21 -15.45
N LEU A 58 2.26 -2.17 -15.41
CA LEU A 58 1.53 -2.58 -14.21
C LEU A 58 2.53 -2.70 -13.05
N GLY A 59 2.36 -1.88 -12.02
CA GLY A 59 3.13 -1.99 -10.77
C GLY A 59 4.13 -0.87 -10.43
N GLN A 60 4.21 0.23 -11.18
CA GLN A 60 4.98 1.42 -10.74
C GLN A 60 4.13 2.57 -10.17
N GLY A 61 2.80 2.42 -10.10
CA GLY A 61 1.89 3.48 -9.64
C GLY A 61 2.00 4.79 -10.45
N GLY A 62 2.66 4.76 -11.62
CA GLY A 62 2.93 5.95 -12.44
C GLY A 62 3.84 7.00 -11.80
N VAL A 63 4.59 6.66 -10.75
CA VAL A 63 5.44 7.60 -10.01
C VAL A 63 6.87 7.56 -10.55
N THR A 64 7.40 8.71 -10.93
CA THR A 64 8.79 8.86 -11.40
C THR A 64 9.74 9.25 -10.26
N SER A 65 11.05 9.10 -10.47
CA SER A 65 12.04 9.60 -9.50
C SER A 65 11.98 11.12 -9.30
N ASP A 66 11.54 11.88 -10.30
CA ASP A 66 11.35 13.32 -10.19
C ASP A 66 10.16 13.65 -9.27
N ASP A 67 9.07 12.88 -9.37
CA ASP A 67 7.91 13.01 -8.48
C ASP A 67 8.32 12.77 -7.01
N CYS A 68 9.06 11.69 -6.74
CA CYS A 68 9.60 11.44 -5.40
C CYS A 68 10.48 12.60 -4.92
N SER A 69 11.32 13.14 -5.79
CA SER A 69 12.23 14.24 -5.45
C SER A 69 11.48 15.53 -5.09
N LYS A 70 10.38 15.84 -5.78
CA LYS A 70 9.52 17.00 -5.46
C LYS A 70 8.88 16.84 -4.08
N VAL A 71 8.30 15.67 -3.81
CA VAL A 71 7.65 15.39 -2.52
C VAL A 71 8.66 15.43 -1.38
N VAL A 72 9.83 14.80 -1.51
CA VAL A 72 10.89 14.86 -0.47
C VAL A 72 11.26 16.31 -0.13
N ARG A 73 11.51 17.15 -1.15
CA ARG A 73 11.93 18.53 -0.95
C ARG A 73 10.89 19.33 -0.18
N GLU A 74 9.62 19.19 -0.55
CA GLU A 74 8.53 19.91 0.12
C GLU A 74 8.37 19.43 1.57
N LEU A 75 8.45 18.12 1.81
CA LEU A 75 8.40 17.56 3.16
C LEU A 75 9.57 18.04 4.03
N MET A 76 10.78 18.13 3.47
CA MET A 76 11.94 18.66 4.20
C MET A 76 11.72 20.12 4.62
N VAL A 77 11.23 20.97 3.72
CA VAL A 77 10.91 22.37 4.03
C VAL A 77 9.84 22.46 5.11
N TYR A 78 8.78 21.67 5.00
CA TYR A 78 7.70 21.64 5.98
C TYR A 78 8.20 21.20 7.37
N PHE A 79 8.92 20.08 7.46
CA PHE A 79 9.39 19.55 8.74
C PHE A 79 10.52 20.38 9.36
N GLN A 80 11.24 21.19 8.58
CA GLN A 80 12.16 22.18 9.14
C GLN A 80 11.46 23.20 10.03
N ALA A 81 10.22 23.57 9.72
CA ALA A 81 9.42 24.49 10.51
C ALA A 81 8.55 23.78 11.56
N GLU A 82 7.96 22.63 11.19
CA GLU A 82 6.87 22.00 11.96
C GLU A 82 7.22 20.60 12.50
N GLY A 83 8.46 20.13 12.33
CA GLY A 83 8.89 18.77 12.68
C GLY A 83 8.66 18.39 14.15
N GLU A 84 8.94 19.32 15.07
CA GLU A 84 8.80 19.10 16.51
C GLU A 84 7.38 18.70 16.92
N ARG A 85 6.35 19.23 16.24
CA ARG A 85 4.94 18.89 16.46
C ARG A 85 4.66 17.39 16.27
N PHE A 86 5.40 16.75 15.38
CA PHE A 86 5.29 15.32 15.09
C PHE A 86 6.31 14.46 15.85
N GLY A 87 7.11 15.07 16.73
CA GLY A 87 8.23 14.41 17.41
C GLY A 87 9.37 14.05 16.45
N LEU A 88 9.56 14.85 15.40
CA LEU A 88 10.66 14.74 14.44
C LEU A 88 11.64 15.90 14.69
N PRO A 89 12.94 15.72 14.38
CA PRO A 89 13.87 16.84 14.35
C PRO A 89 13.54 17.78 13.19
N ASN A 90 14.13 18.97 13.19
CA ASN A 90 13.99 19.93 12.09
C ASN A 90 14.52 19.37 10.75
N GLU A 91 15.48 18.43 10.80
CA GLU A 91 16.01 17.76 9.61
C GLU A 91 15.83 16.24 9.75
N PRO A 92 14.62 15.71 9.51
CA PRO A 92 14.37 14.27 9.59
C PRO A 92 14.96 13.55 8.38
N GLU A 93 15.26 12.26 8.54
CA GLU A 93 15.62 11.40 7.41
C GLU A 93 14.36 11.02 6.65
N ILE A 94 14.15 11.54 5.44
CA ILE A 94 12.96 11.23 4.64
C ILE A 94 13.34 10.40 3.42
N GLU A 95 12.72 9.24 3.27
CA GLU A 95 12.76 8.41 2.08
C GLU A 95 11.38 8.41 1.42
N VAL A 96 11.30 8.81 0.15
CA VAL A 96 10.06 8.75 -0.64
C VAL A 96 10.24 7.79 -1.80
N CYS A 97 9.30 6.86 -1.97
CA CYS A 97 9.34 5.88 -3.05
C CYS A 97 7.94 5.50 -3.55
N SER A 98 7.88 4.76 -4.65
CA SER A 98 6.63 4.14 -5.15
C SER A 98 6.39 2.77 -4.48
N PRO A 99 5.15 2.24 -4.44
CA PRO A 99 4.83 0.94 -3.84
C PRO A 99 5.56 -0.26 -4.47
N GLY A 100 5.99 -0.13 -5.72
CA GLY A 100 6.63 -1.19 -6.49
C GLY A 100 5.66 -2.29 -6.94
N VAL A 101 6.17 -3.21 -7.77
CA VAL A 101 5.36 -4.24 -8.44
C VAL A 101 4.80 -5.29 -7.46
N ASN A 102 5.57 -5.63 -6.42
CA ASN A 102 5.18 -6.58 -5.37
C ASN A 102 4.72 -5.85 -4.09
N ARG A 103 3.98 -4.74 -4.27
CA ARG A 103 3.53 -3.86 -3.18
C ARG A 103 2.75 -4.61 -2.10
N GLU A 104 2.97 -4.20 -0.85
CA GLU A 104 2.25 -4.75 0.29
C GLU A 104 0.81 -4.25 0.34
N LEU A 105 -0.11 -5.17 0.66
CA LEU A 105 -1.53 -4.89 0.84
C LEU A 105 -1.82 -4.90 2.34
N ARG A 106 -2.00 -3.71 2.93
CA ARG A 106 -2.16 -3.52 4.38
C ARG A 106 -3.46 -2.81 4.72
N LEU A 107 -3.83 -1.80 3.94
CA LEU A 107 -5.07 -1.05 4.10
C LEU A 107 -6.16 -1.63 3.18
N PRO A 108 -7.46 -1.51 3.52
CA PRO A 108 -8.55 -1.98 2.66
C PRO A 108 -8.45 -1.46 1.22
N GLU A 109 -8.07 -0.21 1.05
CA GLU A 109 -7.91 0.44 -0.26
C GLU A 109 -6.82 -0.22 -1.11
N HIS A 110 -5.81 -0.80 -0.48
CA HIS A 110 -4.76 -1.54 -1.20
C HIS A 110 -5.35 -2.79 -1.86
N PHE A 111 -6.23 -3.50 -1.15
CA PHE A 111 -6.91 -4.67 -1.69
C PHE A 111 -7.92 -4.28 -2.77
N ILE A 112 -8.70 -3.22 -2.55
CA ILE A 112 -9.64 -2.70 -3.56
C ILE A 112 -8.88 -2.36 -4.86
N GLY A 113 -7.77 -1.62 -4.75
CA GLY A 113 -6.93 -1.28 -5.89
C GLY A 113 -6.17 -2.46 -6.51
N ALA A 114 -6.13 -3.62 -5.84
CA ALA A 114 -5.50 -4.84 -6.34
C ALA A 114 -6.52 -5.85 -6.93
N VAL A 115 -7.81 -5.49 -7.01
CA VAL A 115 -8.82 -6.36 -7.61
C VAL A 115 -8.46 -6.66 -9.05
N GLY A 116 -8.46 -7.95 -9.41
CA GLY A 116 -8.02 -8.45 -10.69
C GLY A 116 -6.53 -8.80 -10.75
N GLU A 117 -5.70 -8.41 -9.78
CA GLU A 117 -4.28 -8.79 -9.72
C GLU A 117 -4.06 -10.14 -9.04
N ARG A 118 -2.88 -10.72 -9.30
CA ARG A 118 -2.40 -11.90 -8.59
C ARG A 118 -1.79 -11.46 -7.26
N VAL A 119 -2.29 -12.02 -6.17
CA VAL A 119 -1.91 -11.67 -4.80
C VAL A 119 -1.52 -12.92 -4.02
N LYS A 120 -0.66 -12.72 -3.02
CA LYS A 120 -0.33 -13.73 -2.03
C LYS A 120 -0.79 -13.26 -0.67
N VAL A 121 -1.75 -13.95 -0.08
CA VAL A 121 -2.38 -13.63 1.20
C VAL A 121 -2.02 -14.70 2.22
N THR A 122 -1.53 -14.26 3.37
CA THR A 122 -1.29 -15.10 4.55
C THR A 122 -2.27 -14.66 5.63
N ALA A 123 -3.18 -15.55 6.02
CA ALA A 123 -4.20 -15.29 7.03
C ALA A 123 -4.13 -16.30 8.18
N SER A 124 -4.60 -15.88 9.35
CA SER A 124 -4.81 -16.73 10.52
C SER A 124 -6.31 -16.98 10.66
N SER A 125 -6.80 -18.13 10.20
CA SER A 125 -8.18 -18.55 10.45
C SER A 125 -8.23 -19.39 11.71
N HIS A 126 -9.32 -19.30 12.46
CA HIS A 126 -9.61 -20.26 13.53
C HIS A 126 -10.38 -21.43 12.94
N SER A 127 -9.93 -22.66 13.20
CA SER A 127 -10.74 -23.85 12.90
C SER A 127 -11.94 -23.85 13.86
N PRO A 128 -13.20 -23.80 13.37
CA PRO A 128 -14.36 -23.89 14.25
C PRO A 128 -14.43 -25.22 15.01
N ALA A 129 -13.79 -26.28 14.47
CA ALA A 129 -13.85 -27.63 15.01
C ALA A 129 -12.78 -27.92 16.09
N THR A 130 -11.61 -27.27 16.02
CA THR A 130 -10.48 -27.55 16.94
C THR A 130 -10.08 -26.35 17.80
N GLY A 131 -10.57 -25.15 17.49
CA GLY A 131 -10.14 -23.91 18.18
C GLY A 131 -8.69 -23.51 17.89
N GLU A 132 -7.97 -24.29 17.08
CA GLU A 132 -6.59 -24.02 16.72
C GLU A 132 -6.51 -22.93 15.63
N SER A 133 -5.54 -22.02 15.80
CA SER A 133 -5.16 -21.06 14.77
C SER A 133 -4.47 -21.78 13.63
N MET A 134 -5.15 -21.91 12.48
CA MET A 134 -4.52 -22.38 11.25
C MET A 134 -4.01 -21.17 10.45
N LYS A 135 -2.71 -21.16 10.19
CA LYS A 135 -2.10 -20.19 9.27
C LYS A 135 -2.20 -20.74 7.85
N ALA A 136 -3.02 -20.10 7.02
CA ALA A 136 -3.13 -20.43 5.60
C ALA A 136 -2.39 -19.38 4.77
N THR A 137 -1.62 -19.82 3.79
CA THR A 137 -1.07 -18.95 2.74
C THR A 137 -1.70 -19.35 1.43
N ILE A 138 -2.43 -18.44 0.81
CA ILE A 138 -3.10 -18.66 -0.47
C ILE A 138 -2.53 -17.67 -1.47
N THR A 139 -2.24 -18.16 -2.66
CA THR A 139 -1.83 -17.35 -3.79
C THR A 139 -2.89 -17.49 -4.87
N GLY A 140 -3.21 -16.39 -5.54
CA GLY A 140 -4.20 -16.43 -6.60
C GLY A 140 -4.72 -15.07 -7.00
N ARG A 141 -5.77 -15.04 -7.84
CA ARG A 141 -6.33 -13.80 -8.36
C ARG A 141 -7.35 -13.22 -7.39
N LEU A 142 -7.17 -11.96 -6.99
CA LEU A 142 -8.14 -11.23 -6.19
C LEU A 142 -9.38 -10.92 -7.05
N LEU A 143 -10.56 -11.34 -6.60
CA LEU A 143 -11.83 -11.13 -7.30
C LEU A 143 -12.60 -9.91 -6.80
N ALA A 144 -12.57 -9.70 -5.49
CA ALA A 144 -13.29 -8.63 -4.82
C ALA A 144 -12.62 -8.30 -3.49
N ALA A 145 -12.75 -7.05 -3.08
CA ALA A 145 -12.34 -6.56 -1.77
C ALA A 145 -13.27 -5.43 -1.33
N ASP A 146 -13.57 -5.38 -0.04
CA ASP A 146 -14.28 -4.28 0.62
C ASP A 146 -13.54 -3.87 1.90
N ASP A 147 -14.20 -3.09 2.76
CA ASP A 147 -13.65 -2.61 4.04
C ASP A 147 -13.42 -3.71 5.09
N LYS A 148 -13.95 -4.92 4.86
CA LYS A 148 -13.97 -6.03 5.84
C LYS A 148 -13.46 -7.34 5.29
N ARG A 149 -13.62 -7.59 3.99
CA ARG A 149 -13.44 -8.90 3.35
C ARG A 149 -12.64 -8.81 2.07
N VAL A 150 -11.95 -9.89 1.77
CA VAL A 150 -11.24 -10.11 0.51
C VAL A 150 -11.55 -11.50 -0.02
N GLN A 151 -11.81 -11.59 -1.33
CA GLN A 151 -12.12 -12.84 -2.01
C GLN A 151 -11.10 -13.08 -3.12
N LEU A 152 -10.49 -14.27 -3.15
CA LEU A 152 -9.58 -14.67 -4.22
C LEU A 152 -9.84 -16.11 -4.69
N ILE A 153 -9.48 -16.39 -5.94
CA ILE A 153 -9.43 -17.76 -6.46
C ILE A 153 -8.10 -18.38 -6.03
N ASP A 154 -8.13 -19.48 -5.28
CA ASP A 154 -6.91 -20.25 -4.99
C ASP A 154 -6.42 -20.95 -6.26
N GLU A 155 -5.25 -20.55 -6.74
CA GLU A 155 -4.65 -21.11 -7.94
C GLU A 155 -4.09 -22.53 -7.74
N ASN A 156 -3.83 -22.92 -6.49
CA ASN A 156 -3.32 -24.26 -6.16
C ASN A 156 -4.46 -25.27 -5.97
N SER A 157 -5.70 -24.80 -5.89
CA SER A 157 -6.88 -25.64 -5.82
C SER A 157 -7.22 -26.19 -7.20
N LYS A 158 -7.36 -27.53 -7.31
CA LYS A 158 -7.75 -28.20 -8.56
C LYS A 158 -9.10 -27.72 -9.11
N GLU A 159 -9.99 -27.25 -8.24
CA GLU A 159 -11.33 -26.78 -8.59
C GLU A 159 -11.43 -25.26 -8.70
N LYS A 160 -10.30 -24.52 -8.58
CA LYS A 160 -10.30 -23.04 -8.53
C LYS A 160 -11.26 -22.51 -7.46
N ALA A 161 -11.17 -23.07 -6.27
CA ALA A 161 -12.03 -22.68 -5.14
C ALA A 161 -11.90 -21.18 -4.84
N ILE A 162 -13.03 -20.52 -4.62
CA ILE A 162 -13.06 -19.14 -4.11
C ILE A 162 -12.88 -19.20 -2.60
N VAL A 163 -11.90 -18.46 -2.10
CA VAL A 163 -11.61 -18.34 -0.68
C VAL A 163 -11.86 -16.91 -0.25
N GLU A 164 -12.54 -16.75 0.88
CA GLU A 164 -12.83 -15.48 1.52
C GLU A 164 -12.04 -15.37 2.83
N PHE A 165 -11.48 -14.20 3.09
CA PHE A 165 -10.84 -13.84 4.35
C PHE A 165 -11.44 -12.56 4.90
N LEU A 166 -11.58 -12.49 6.23
CA LEU A 166 -11.75 -11.20 6.89
C LEU A 166 -10.41 -10.46 6.90
N LEU A 167 -10.42 -9.15 6.65
CA LEU A 167 -9.20 -8.34 6.64
C LEU A 167 -8.46 -8.35 7.99
N ASN A 168 -9.17 -8.49 9.11
CA ASN A 168 -8.57 -8.60 10.44
C ASN A 168 -7.84 -9.95 10.68
N GLU A 169 -8.12 -10.97 9.86
CA GLU A 169 -7.44 -12.27 9.89
C GLU A 169 -6.18 -12.27 9.00
N VAL A 170 -6.07 -11.32 8.06
CA VAL A 170 -4.91 -11.18 7.20
C VAL A 170 -3.70 -10.73 8.02
N ARG A 171 -2.63 -11.52 7.97
CA ARG A 171 -1.35 -11.24 8.65
C ARG A 171 -0.33 -10.60 7.74
N LYS A 172 -0.33 -11.00 6.47
CA LYS A 172 0.53 -10.43 5.44
C LYS A 172 -0.13 -10.62 4.09
N ALA A 173 -0.13 -9.59 3.27
CA ALA A 173 -0.55 -9.69 1.89
C ALA A 173 0.31 -8.79 1.00
N ARG A 174 0.48 -9.21 -0.24
CA ARG A 174 1.17 -8.44 -1.28
C ARG A 174 0.65 -8.83 -2.64
N VAL A 175 0.84 -7.94 -3.61
CA VAL A 175 0.80 -8.34 -5.02
C VAL A 175 1.97 -9.30 -5.28
N ASP A 176 1.70 -10.36 -6.03
CA ASP A 176 2.67 -11.38 -6.41
C ASP A 176 2.77 -11.38 -7.94
N PHE A 177 3.48 -10.38 -8.44
CA PHE A 177 3.67 -10.16 -9.87
C PHE A 177 4.54 -11.28 -10.44
N ASP A 178 4.02 -11.97 -11.45
CA ASP A 178 4.75 -12.98 -12.19
C ASP A 178 5.48 -12.28 -13.35
N PHE A 179 6.81 -12.28 -13.31
CA PHE A 179 7.63 -11.65 -14.35
C PHE A 179 7.60 -12.44 -15.68
N GLY A 180 6.99 -13.62 -15.70
CA GLY A 180 7.07 -14.55 -16.83
C GLY A 180 8.48 -15.12 -16.91
N ASN A 181 8.58 -16.45 -16.98
CA ASN A 181 9.80 -17.13 -17.40
C ASN A 181 9.78 -17.36 -18.91
#